data_AF-A0A4Q3RW46-F1
#
_entry.id   AF-A0A4Q3RW46-F1
#
_cell.length_a   1.000
_cell.length_b   1.000
_cell.length_c   1.000
_cell.angle_alpha   90.00
_cell.angle_beta   90.00
_cell.angle_gamma   90.00
#
_symmetry.space_group_name_H-M   'P 1'
#
loop_
_entity.id
_entity.type
_entity.pdbx_description
1 polymer ?
#
loop_
_entity_poly.entity_id
_entity_poly.type
_entity_poly.pdbx_seq_one_letter_code
_entity_poly.pdbx_strand_id
1 'polypeptide(L)'
;MQLVQQTLNPAYVNFPKKASLISRFFDWCQTQEPNRYGWLAVIIAIHGCVLAPITVLVVAAGDNSMVLWAMAIGSMAMALVTNLAAMPTRITIPVFFLSVMIDFAIIGIALKSIIG
;
A
#
# COMPACT_ATOMS: atom_id res chain seq x y z
N MET A 1 3.92 -58.83 31.00
CA MET A 1 5.06 -58.01 30.55
C MET A 1 4.52 -57.00 29.53
N GLN A 2 3.87 -55.94 30.02
CA GLN A 2 3.34 -54.85 29.20
C GLN A 2 4.45 -53.80 29.07
N LEU A 3 5.02 -53.71 27.88
CA LEU A 3 6.02 -52.72 27.55
C LEU A 3 5.37 -51.33 27.52
N VAL A 4 5.96 -50.45 28.31
CA VAL A 4 5.67 -49.04 28.47
C VAL A 4 5.93 -48.34 27.13
N GLN A 5 4.93 -48.29 26.24
CA GLN A 5 4.93 -47.29 25.16
C GLN A 5 4.48 -45.96 25.76
N GLN A 6 5.42 -45.30 26.43
CA GLN A 6 5.35 -43.86 26.66
C GLN A 6 5.14 -43.19 25.30
N THR A 7 3.97 -42.60 25.14
CA THR A 7 3.62 -41.69 24.07
C THR A 7 4.61 -40.53 24.11
N LEU A 8 5.69 -40.63 23.33
CA LEU A 8 6.55 -39.50 22.99
C LEU A 8 5.72 -38.55 22.12
N ASN A 9 4.89 -37.75 22.76
CA ASN A 9 4.30 -36.57 22.16
C ASN A 9 5.42 -35.52 22.19
N PRO A 10 6.10 -35.20 21.07
CA PRO A 10 7.05 -34.11 21.07
C PRO A 10 6.27 -32.87 21.48
N ALA A 11 6.55 -32.34 22.66
CA ALA A 11 6.01 -31.07 23.08
C ALA A 11 6.45 -30.04 22.03
N TYR A 12 5.54 -29.69 21.12
CA TYR A 12 5.75 -28.63 20.16
C TYR A 12 5.89 -27.33 20.97
N VAL A 13 7.14 -26.97 21.27
CA VAL A 13 7.46 -25.70 21.89
C VAL A 13 7.15 -24.63 20.85
N ASN A 14 5.93 -24.09 20.92
CA ASN A 14 5.56 -22.90 20.17
C ASN A 14 6.34 -21.73 20.76
N PHE A 15 7.53 -21.47 20.24
CA PHE A 15 8.19 -20.20 20.49
C PHE A 15 7.26 -19.11 19.97
N PRO A 16 6.84 -18.15 20.81
CA PRO A 16 6.00 -17.05 20.34
C PRO A 16 6.79 -16.29 19.29
N LYS A 17 6.46 -16.51 18.01
CA LYS A 17 7.01 -15.71 16.92
C LYS A 17 6.58 -14.28 17.20
N LYS A 18 7.53 -13.40 17.51
CA LYS A 18 7.26 -11.97 17.62
C LYS A 18 6.60 -11.55 16.30
N ALA A 19 5.36 -11.08 16.37
CA ALA A 19 4.64 -10.63 15.19
C ALA A 19 5.47 -9.56 14.47
N SER A 20 5.71 -9.73 13.17
CA SER A 20 6.47 -8.77 12.39
C SER A 20 5.70 -7.45 12.30
N LEU A 21 6.42 -6.33 12.12
CA LEU A 21 5.79 -5.02 11.94
C LEU A 21 4.81 -5.03 10.76
N ILE A 22 5.14 -5.78 9.70
CA ILE A 22 4.28 -5.96 8.53
C ILE A 22 3.01 -6.72 8.89
N SER A 23 3.10 -7.81 9.67
CA SER A 23 1.91 -8.55 10.14
C SER A 23 0.99 -7.63 10.93
N ARG A 24 1.56 -6.86 11.87
CA ARG A 24 0.81 -5.90 12.68
C ARG A 24 0.14 -4.81 11.85
N PHE A 25 0.79 -4.34 10.79
CA PHE A 25 0.20 -3.38 9.87
C PHE A 25 -1.00 -3.97 9.11
N PHE A 26 -0.88 -5.20 8.58
CA PHE A 26 -2.03 -5.85 7.93
C PHE A 26 -3.17 -6.15 8.89
N ASP A 27 -2.85 -6.55 10.13
CA ASP A 27 -3.84 -6.74 11.19
C ASP A 27 -4.55 -5.42 11.50
N TRP A 28 -3.81 -4.31 11.58
CA TRP A 28 -4.38 -2.97 11.74
C TRP A 28 -5.29 -2.60 10.56
N CYS A 29 -4.86 -2.82 9.31
CA CYS A 29 -5.70 -2.55 8.15
C CYS A 29 -7.03 -3.31 8.22
N GLN A 30 -7.01 -4.57 8.70
CA GLN A 30 -8.23 -5.36 8.87
C GLN A 30 -9.18 -4.78 9.93
N THR A 31 -8.67 -4.14 10.99
CA THR A 31 -9.52 -3.43 11.98
C THR A 31 -10.25 -2.22 11.40
N GLN A 32 -9.81 -1.71 10.24
CA GLN A 32 -10.40 -0.55 9.57
C GLN A 32 -11.58 -0.89 8.65
N GLU A 33 -11.89 -2.17 8.44
CA GLU A 33 -12.95 -2.63 7.54
C GLU A 33 -14.35 -2.02 7.81
N PRO A 34 -14.79 -1.77 9.06
CA PRO A 34 -16.07 -1.09 9.32
C PRO A 34 -16.11 0.32 8.70
N ASN A 35 -14.95 0.98 8.59
CA ASN A 35 -14.81 2.32 8.05
C ASN A 35 -14.38 2.32 6.57
N ARG A 36 -14.60 1.22 5.83
CA ARG A 36 -14.15 1.07 4.43
C ARG A 36 -14.54 2.24 3.53
N TYR A 37 -15.76 2.77 3.70
CA TYR A 37 -16.27 3.87 2.87
C TYR A 37 -15.62 5.21 3.24
N GLY A 38 -15.25 5.39 4.51
CA GLY A 38 -14.46 6.54 4.95
C GLY A 38 -13.07 6.51 4.32
N TRP A 39 -12.41 5.35 4.34
CA TRP A 39 -11.14 5.17 3.64
C TRP A 39 -11.26 5.37 2.13
N LEU A 40 -12.35 4.90 1.53
CA LEU A 40 -12.61 5.12 0.11
C LEU A 40 -12.69 6.61 -0.22
N ALA A 41 -13.49 7.37 0.52
CA ALA A 41 -13.62 8.80 0.32
C ALA A 41 -12.29 9.54 0.53
N VAL A 42 -11.54 9.19 1.59
CA VAL A 42 -10.23 9.79 1.89
C VAL A 42 -9.22 9.51 0.79
N ILE A 43 -9.14 8.28 0.29
CA ILE A 43 -8.20 7.91 -0.78
C ILE A 43 -8.55 8.65 -2.07
N ILE A 44 -9.83 8.76 -2.45
CA ILE A 44 -10.24 9.52 -3.64
C ILE A 44 -9.90 11.01 -3.47
N ALA A 45 -10.26 11.60 -2.32
CA ALA A 45 -10.05 13.01 -2.06
C ALA A 45 -8.56 13.38 -2.04
N ILE A 46 -7.73 12.62 -1.32
CA ILE A 46 -6.30 12.90 -1.21
C ILE A 46 -5.58 12.53 -2.51
N HIS A 47 -5.75 11.30 -2.99
CA HIS A 47 -4.98 10.83 -4.14
C HIS A 47 -5.50 11.44 -5.45
N GLY A 48 -6.80 11.31 -5.70
CA GLY A 48 -7.41 11.71 -6.96
C GLY A 48 -7.48 13.24 -7.12
N CYS A 49 -7.73 13.97 -6.04
CA CYS A 49 -7.94 15.43 -6.14
C CYS A 49 -6.73 16.28 -5.76
N VAL A 50 -5.78 15.75 -5.00
CA VAL A 50 -4.60 16.53 -4.56
C VAL A 50 -3.33 15.96 -5.16
N LEU A 51 -3.02 14.69 -4.87
CA LEU A 51 -1.74 14.11 -5.22
C LEU A 51 -1.57 13.96 -6.74
N ALA A 52 -2.56 13.41 -7.44
CA ALA A 52 -2.47 13.19 -8.88
C ALA A 52 -2.34 14.51 -9.68
N PRO A 53 -3.14 15.57 -9.43
CA PRO A 53 -2.92 16.87 -10.09
C PRO A 53 -1.53 17.47 -9.81
N ILE A 54 -1.02 17.37 -8.58
CA ILE A 54 0.33 17.84 -8.25
C ILE A 54 1.38 17.05 -9.03
N THR A 55 1.29 15.71 -9.03
CA THR A 55 2.24 14.86 -9.77
C THR A 55 2.25 15.21 -11.26
N VAL A 56 1.07 15.35 -11.88
CA VAL A 56 0.96 15.73 -13.30
C VAL A 56 1.54 17.11 -13.56
N LEU A 57 1.26 18.11 -12.71
CA LEU A 57 1.81 19.45 -12.86
C LEU A 57 3.34 19.46 -12.78
N VAL A 58 3.92 18.72 -11.84
CA VAL A 58 5.38 18.64 -11.68
C VAL A 58 6.03 17.92 -12.86
N VAL A 59 5.44 16.83 -13.35
CA VAL A 59 5.93 16.12 -14.54
C VAL A 59 5.85 16.99 -15.78
N ALA A 60 4.74 17.72 -15.97
CA ALA A 60 4.56 18.62 -17.10
C ALA A 60 5.50 19.84 -17.07
N ALA A 61 5.87 20.31 -15.88
CA ALA A 61 6.80 21.43 -15.69
C ALA A 61 8.28 21.04 -15.84
N GLY A 62 8.62 19.76 -15.73
CA GLY A 62 9.98 19.23 -15.93
C GLY A 62 10.24 18.76 -17.35
N ASP A 63 10.98 17.65 -17.48
CA ASP A 63 11.36 17.03 -18.76
C ASP A 63 10.18 16.50 -19.59
N ASN A 64 8.97 16.48 -19.00
CA ASN A 64 7.75 15.99 -19.65
C ASN A 64 7.89 14.57 -20.24
N SER A 65 8.70 13.73 -19.60
CA SER A 65 9.00 12.36 -20.05
C SER A 65 7.74 11.50 -20.09
N MET A 66 7.47 10.87 -21.23
CA MET A 66 6.34 9.95 -21.41
C MET A 66 6.37 8.77 -20.43
N VAL A 67 7.55 8.39 -19.94
CA VAL A 67 7.69 7.32 -18.94
C VAL A 67 7.14 7.76 -17.59
N LEU A 68 7.40 9.00 -17.16
CA LEU A 68 6.88 9.54 -15.90
C LEU A 68 5.35 9.70 -15.96
N TRP A 69 4.83 10.09 -17.12
CA TRP A 69 3.38 10.11 -17.37
C TRP A 69 2.75 8.73 -17.24
N ALA A 70 3.33 7.70 -17.88
CA ALA A 70 2.82 6.34 -17.79
C ALA A 70 2.85 5.81 -16.34
N MET A 71 3.92 6.11 -15.60
CA MET A 71 4.05 5.73 -14.19
C MET A 71 3.04 6.45 -13.30
N ALA A 72 2.79 7.75 -13.52
CA ALA A 72 1.81 8.54 -12.76
C ALA A 72 0.36 8.09 -13.04
N ILE A 73 0.04 7.75 -14.29
CA ILE A 73 -1.26 7.16 -14.62
C ILE A 73 -1.38 5.78 -14.00
N GLY A 74 -0.31 4.98 -14.00
CA GLY A 74 -0.26 3.66 -13.38
C GLY A 74 -0.47 3.71 -11.86
N SER A 75 0.20 4.61 -11.15
CA SER A 75 0.03 4.80 -9.69
C SER A 75 -1.40 5.19 -9.35
N MET A 76 -1.96 6.15 -10.09
CA MET A 76 -3.35 6.59 -9.94
C MET A 76 -4.33 5.45 -10.23
N ALA A 77 -4.13 4.69 -11.30
CA ALA A 77 -4.97 3.57 -11.66
C ALA A 77 -4.98 2.49 -10.57
N MET A 78 -3.83 2.15 -9.99
CA MET A 78 -3.77 1.17 -8.90
C MET A 78 -4.58 1.61 -7.67
N ALA A 79 -4.43 2.88 -7.26
CA ALA A 79 -5.15 3.43 -6.12
C ALA A 79 -6.66 3.50 -6.37
N LEU A 80 -7.07 3.98 -7.55
CA LEU A 80 -8.49 4.16 -7.87
C LEU A 80 -9.19 2.83 -8.18
N VAL A 81 -8.56 1.91 -8.91
CA VAL A 81 -9.19 0.62 -9.26
C VAL A 81 -9.46 -0.20 -8.01
N THR A 82 -8.49 -0.31 -7.10
CA THR A 82 -8.69 -1.06 -5.85
C THR A 82 -9.75 -0.42 -4.96
N ASN A 83 -9.83 0.91 -4.97
CA ASN A 83 -10.77 1.65 -4.18
C ASN A 83 -12.20 1.61 -4.75
N LEU A 84 -12.37 1.78 -6.06
CA LEU A 84 -13.65 1.66 -6.76
C LEU A 84 -14.18 0.23 -6.81
N ALA A 85 -13.29 -0.76 -6.83
CA ALA A 85 -13.66 -2.17 -6.68
C ALA A 85 -14.14 -2.52 -5.26
N ALA A 86 -14.16 -1.54 -4.34
CA ALA A 86 -14.53 -1.71 -2.94
C ALA A 86 -13.81 -2.91 -2.28
N MET A 87 -12.53 -3.11 -2.64
CA MET A 87 -11.70 -4.16 -2.09
C MET A 87 -11.56 -4.00 -0.56
N PRO A 88 -11.27 -5.10 0.17
CA PRO A 88 -11.09 -5.03 1.61
C PRO A 88 -9.95 -4.07 1.95
N THR A 89 -10.12 -3.34 3.06
CA THR A 89 -9.16 -2.32 3.55
C THR A 89 -7.75 -2.87 3.77
N ARG A 90 -7.64 -4.19 4.01
CA ARG A 90 -6.38 -4.95 4.04
C ARG A 90 -5.57 -4.86 2.73
N ILE A 91 -6.20 -4.58 1.59
CA ILE A 91 -5.55 -4.41 0.28
C ILE A 91 -5.52 -2.93 -0.08
N THR A 92 -6.63 -2.22 0.09
CA THR A 92 -6.80 -0.84 -0.39
C THR A 92 -5.82 0.12 0.30
N ILE A 93 -5.64 0.00 1.62
CA ILE A 93 -4.75 0.89 2.38
C ILE A 93 -3.27 0.66 2.00
N PRO A 94 -2.74 -0.59 1.96
CA PRO A 94 -1.38 -0.82 1.48
C PRO A 94 -1.15 -0.38 0.04
N VAL A 95 -2.11 -0.62 -0.87
CA VAL A 95 -1.99 -0.20 -2.27
C VAL A 95 -1.96 1.32 -2.39
N PHE A 96 -2.81 2.03 -1.63
CA PHE A 96 -2.76 3.49 -1.56
C PHE A 96 -1.42 4.00 -1.01
N PHE A 97 -0.88 3.38 0.04
CA PHE A 97 0.43 3.77 0.56
C PHE A 97 1.54 3.57 -0.48
N LEU A 98 1.49 2.45 -1.21
CA LEU A 98 2.42 2.17 -2.30
C LEU A 98 2.28 3.18 -3.45
N SER A 99 1.06 3.54 -3.86
CA SER A 99 0.86 4.52 -4.93
C SER A 99 1.39 5.89 -4.54
N VAL A 100 1.15 6.33 -3.29
CA VAL A 100 1.70 7.58 -2.75
C VAL A 100 3.23 7.59 -2.77
N MET A 101 3.88 6.48 -2.42
CA MET A 101 5.34 6.37 -2.49
C MET A 101 5.85 6.49 -3.94
N ILE A 102 5.14 5.92 -4.91
CA ILE A 102 5.48 6.03 -6.33
C ILE A 102 5.34 7.49 -6.79
N ASP A 103 4.25 8.18 -6.41
CA ASP A 103 4.05 9.59 -6.77
C ASP A 103 5.14 10.49 -6.18
N PHE A 104 5.54 10.28 -4.92
CA PHE A 104 6.65 11.01 -4.34
C PHE A 104 7.97 10.75 -5.06
N ALA A 105 8.23 9.52 -5.50
CA ALA A 105 9.41 9.21 -6.31
C ALA A 105 9.38 9.94 -7.66
N ILE A 106 8.22 9.96 -8.34
CA ILE A 106 8.03 10.68 -9.61
C ILE A 106 8.26 12.18 -9.41
N ILE A 107 7.63 12.78 -8.39
CA ILE A 107 7.80 14.19 -8.04
C ILE A 107 9.27 14.51 -7.77
N GLY A 108 9.98 13.67 -7.00
CA GLY A 108 11.40 13.88 -6.71
C GLY A 108 12.29 13.83 -7.95
N ILE A 109 12.04 12.89 -8.85
CA ILE A 109 12.77 12.76 -10.11
C ILE A 109 12.48 13.95 -11.03
N ALA A 110 11.20 14.29 -11.21
CA ALA A 110 10.79 15.41 -12.06
C ALA A 110 11.29 16.76 -11.51
N LEU A 111 11.24 16.96 -10.19
CA LEU A 111 11.73 18.17 -9.54
C LEU A 111 13.24 18.36 -9.72
N LYS A 112 14.01 17.27 -9.61
CA LYS A 112 15.46 17.30 -9.90
C LYS A 112 15.72 17.79 -11.32
N SER A 113 14.89 17.38 -12.28
CA SER A 113 15.01 17.81 -13.68
C SER A 113 14.61 19.27 -13.92
N ILE A 114 13.87 19.90 -13.01
CA ILE A 114 13.46 21.31 -13.11
C ILE A 114 14.56 22.24 -12.55
N ILE A 115 15.19 21.82 -11.46
CA ILE A 115 16.13 22.67 -10.69
C ILE A 115 17.58 22.52 -11.17
N GLY A 116 17.94 21.36 -11.73
CA GLY A 116 19.29 21.09 -12.26
C GLY A 116 19.38 21.39 -13.75
#